data_AF-A0A673CC16-F1
#
_entry.id   AF-A0A673CC16-F1
#
_cell.length_a   1.000
_cell.length_b   1.000
_cell.length_c   1.000
_cell.angle_alpha   90.00
_cell.angle_beta   90.00
_cell.angle_gamma   90.00
#
_symmetry.space_group_name_H-M   'P 1'
#
loop_
_entity.id
_entity.type
_entity.pdbx_description
1 polymer ?
#
loop_
_entity_poly.entity_id
_entity_poly.type
_entity_poly.pdbx_seq_one_letter_code
_entity_poly.pdbx_strand_id
1 'polypeptide(L)'
;MAFTTREGIYNSSLTFRYSRPNRVPFNSQGSNPVKVSFVNVNDQSGNGDRICFNVGRELYFYIYKGVRKAADLSKPIDKRIYKGTQPTCHDFNHLTATAESVSLLVGFSAGQVQLIDPIKKETSKLFNEEVSLSFA
;
A
#
# COMPACT_ATOMS: atom_id res chain seq x y z
N MET A 1 14.61 4.54 18.64
CA MET A 1 14.08 3.80 19.80
C MET A 1 14.50 2.35 19.63
N ALA A 2 15.03 1.71 20.67
CA ALA A 2 15.47 0.33 20.58
C ALA A 2 14.95 -0.46 21.79
N PHE A 3 14.74 -1.76 21.59
CA PHE A 3 14.41 -2.69 22.67
C PHE A 3 15.22 -3.98 22.49
N THR A 4 15.44 -4.71 23.58
CA THR A 4 16.29 -5.90 23.61
C THR A 4 15.44 -7.13 23.91
N THR A 5 15.67 -8.22 23.18
CA THR A 5 15.14 -9.55 23.47
C THR A 5 16.31 -10.54 23.60
N ARG A 6 16.01 -11.83 23.81
CA ARG A 6 17.01 -12.89 23.80
C ARG A 6 17.81 -12.95 22.49
N GLU A 7 17.19 -12.60 21.37
CA GLU A 7 17.80 -12.66 20.03
C GLU A 7 18.73 -11.47 19.75
N GLY A 8 18.64 -10.40 20.55
CA GLY A 8 19.48 -9.21 20.42
C GLY A 8 18.70 -7.91 20.50
N ILE A 9 19.26 -6.86 19.90
CA ILE A 9 18.71 -5.49 19.93
C ILE A 9 17.93 -5.20 18.65
N TYR A 10 16.67 -4.80 18.80
CA TYR A 10 15.82 -4.31 17.71
C TYR A 10 15.83 -2.80 17.72
N ASN A 11 16.18 -2.18 16.60
CA ASN A 11 16.28 -0.73 16.49
C ASN A 11 15.28 -0.17 15.46
N SER A 12 14.51 0.81 15.88
CA SER A 12 13.70 1.65 14.98
C SER A 12 14.53 2.85 14.52
N SER A 13 14.88 2.88 13.24
CA SER A 13 15.47 4.04 12.55
C SER A 13 14.44 4.79 11.71
N LEU A 14 14.64 6.10 11.57
CA LEU A 14 13.87 6.95 10.66
C LEU A 14 14.26 6.75 9.19
N THR A 15 15.45 6.22 8.91
CA THR A 15 16.02 6.14 7.56
C THR A 15 15.32 5.14 6.65
N PHE A 16 14.64 4.13 7.21
CA PHE A 16 13.88 3.11 6.48
C PHE A 16 12.35 3.29 6.59
N ARG A 17 11.88 4.44 7.08
CA ARG A 17 10.45 4.70 7.29
C ARG A 17 9.73 5.07 5.98
N TYR A 18 8.56 4.46 5.77
CA TYR A 18 7.62 4.83 4.72
C TYR A 18 6.46 5.63 5.31
N SER A 19 6.02 6.67 4.59
CA SER A 19 4.92 7.55 4.99
C SER A 19 4.45 8.38 3.79
N ARG A 20 3.46 9.25 3.97
CA ARG A 20 3.10 10.25 2.95
C ARG A 20 4.30 11.14 2.62
N PRO A 21 4.47 11.59 1.35
CA PRO A 21 5.61 12.42 0.95
C PRO A 21 5.75 13.71 1.76
N ASN A 22 4.62 14.33 2.13
CA ASN A 22 4.58 15.56 2.92
C ASN A 22 4.91 15.34 4.41
N ARG A 23 4.99 14.09 4.88
CA ARG A 23 5.25 13.69 6.27
C ARG A 23 4.33 14.33 7.31
N VAL A 24 3.21 14.90 6.88
CA VAL A 24 2.22 15.47 7.79
C VAL A 24 1.58 14.31 8.56
N PRO A 25 1.44 14.39 9.90
CA PRO A 25 0.72 13.39 10.67
C PRO A 25 -0.70 13.21 10.13
N PHE A 26 -1.17 11.97 10.06
CA PHE A 26 -2.54 11.69 9.68
C PHE A 26 -3.43 11.74 10.91
N ASN A 27 -4.45 12.60 10.90
CA ASN A 27 -5.48 12.55 11.93
C ASN A 27 -6.40 11.36 11.66
N SER A 28 -6.29 10.33 12.47
CA SER A 28 -7.02 9.08 12.31
C SER A 28 -8.44 9.10 12.88
N GLN A 29 -8.87 10.18 13.55
CA GLN A 29 -10.21 10.25 14.13
C GLN A 29 -11.28 10.08 13.05
N GLY A 30 -12.07 9.01 13.17
CA GLY A 30 -13.16 8.69 12.24
C GLY A 30 -12.72 8.20 10.85
N SER A 31 -11.43 7.87 10.64
CA SER A 31 -10.94 7.32 9.38
C SER A 31 -10.69 5.82 9.46
N ASN A 32 -10.67 5.18 8.29
CA ASN A 32 -10.31 3.76 8.15
C ASN A 32 -8.87 3.51 8.63
N PRO A 33 -8.59 2.28 9.11
CA PRO A 33 -7.25 1.91 9.54
C PRO A 33 -6.25 2.00 8.38
N VAL A 34 -5.03 2.43 8.71
CA VAL A 34 -3.86 2.26 7.84
C VAL A 34 -3.51 0.78 7.80
N LYS A 35 -3.40 0.23 6.60
CA LYS A 35 -2.98 -1.14 6.31
C LYS A 35 -1.73 -1.11 5.45
N VAL A 36 -1.00 -2.22 5.48
CA VAL A 36 0.24 -2.41 4.75
C VAL A 36 0.24 -3.81 4.15
N SER A 37 0.60 -3.93 2.88
CA SER A 37 0.79 -5.21 2.19
C SER A 37 2.13 -5.21 1.48
N PHE A 38 2.77 -6.37 1.44
CA PHE A 38 4.06 -6.58 0.79
C PHE A 38 3.94 -7.62 -0.30
N VAL A 39 4.74 -7.50 -1.36
CA VAL A 39 4.86 -8.50 -2.41
C VAL A 39 6.27 -8.50 -2.96
N ASN A 40 6.80 -9.67 -3.29
CA ASN A 40 8.03 -9.81 -4.04
C ASN A 40 7.68 -10.07 -5.51
N VAL A 41 8.26 -9.28 -6.42
CA VAL A 41 7.97 -9.36 -7.85
C VAL A 41 9.04 -10.11 -8.67
N ASN A 42 9.93 -10.85 -8.00
CA ASN A 42 11.01 -11.62 -8.63
C ASN A 42 11.91 -10.80 -9.58
N ASP A 43 12.07 -9.50 -9.29
CA ASP A 43 12.95 -8.60 -10.05
C ASP A 43 14.42 -8.99 -9.83
N GLN A 44 15.10 -9.31 -10.93
CA GLN A 44 16.51 -9.73 -10.95
C GLN A 44 17.48 -8.62 -10.48
N SER A 45 17.02 -7.37 -10.37
CA SER A 45 17.83 -6.24 -9.88
C SER A 45 18.12 -6.28 -8.37
N GLY A 46 17.53 -7.21 -7.61
CA GLY A 46 17.66 -7.28 -6.15
C GLY A 46 16.82 -6.24 -5.39
N ASN A 47 15.94 -5.51 -6.09
CA ASN A 47 14.95 -4.61 -5.51
C ASN A 47 13.52 -5.12 -5.76
N GLY A 48 13.29 -6.44 -5.67
CA GLY A 48 11.99 -7.07 -5.98
C GLY A 48 10.89 -6.85 -4.95
N ASP A 49 11.20 -6.40 -3.73
CA ASP A 49 10.16 -6.16 -2.74
C ASP A 49 9.39 -4.88 -3.03
N ARG A 50 8.08 -4.92 -2.84
CA ARG A 50 7.16 -3.80 -2.97
C ARG A 50 6.35 -3.64 -1.70
N ILE A 51 6.00 -2.40 -1.38
CA ILE A 51 5.14 -2.05 -0.25
C ILE A 51 3.94 -1.25 -0.77
N CYS A 52 2.74 -1.63 -0.34
CA CYS A 52 1.51 -0.87 -0.50
C CYS A 52 0.98 -0.45 0.87
N PHE A 53 0.51 0.79 0.98
CA PHE A 53 -0.19 1.25 2.18
C PHE A 53 -1.25 2.32 1.87
N ASN A 54 -2.33 2.34 2.64
CA ASN A 54 -3.38 3.36 2.55
C ASN A 54 -3.29 4.39 3.69
N VAL A 55 -3.64 5.65 3.39
CA VAL A 55 -3.80 6.71 4.38
C VAL A 55 -5.04 7.54 4.01
N GLY A 56 -6.15 7.36 4.74
CA GLY A 56 -7.42 7.98 4.42
C GLY A 56 -7.89 7.62 3.00
N ARG A 57 -7.87 8.60 2.09
CA ARG A 57 -8.27 8.44 0.68
C ARG A 57 -7.11 8.11 -0.26
N GLU A 58 -5.88 8.10 0.23
CA GLU A 58 -4.68 7.89 -0.57
C GLU A 58 -4.22 6.43 -0.48
N LEU A 59 -3.76 5.88 -1.59
CA LEU A 59 -3.08 4.59 -1.67
C LEU A 59 -1.71 4.80 -2.32
N TYR A 60 -0.68 4.23 -1.71
CA TYR A 60 0.71 4.41 -2.13
C TYR A 60 1.35 3.06 -2.44
N PHE A 61 2.14 3.00 -3.51
CA PHE A 61 2.91 1.83 -3.91
C PHE A 61 4.38 2.20 -4.19
N TYR A 62 5.32 1.56 -3.49
CA TYR A 62 6.76 1.84 -3.58
C TYR A 62 7.58 0.55 -3.67
N ILE A 63 8.85 0.70 -4.10
CA ILE A 63 9.89 -0.30 -3.80
C ILE A 63 10.13 -0.33 -2.29
N TYR A 64 10.08 -1.52 -1.70
CA TYR A 64 10.47 -1.74 -0.31
C TYR A 64 11.96 -2.10 -0.24
N LYS A 65 12.73 -1.37 0.58
CA LYS A 65 14.19 -1.53 0.67
C LYS A 65 14.64 -2.22 1.97
N GLY A 66 13.72 -2.79 2.75
CA GLY A 66 14.03 -3.44 4.02
C GLY A 66 14.70 -2.48 5.00
N VAL A 67 15.85 -2.88 5.54
CA VAL A 67 16.66 -2.08 6.46
C VAL A 67 17.54 -1.04 5.78
N ARG A 68 17.62 -1.04 4.43
CA ARG A 68 18.33 0.00 3.68
C ARG A 68 17.53 1.31 3.71
N LYS A 69 18.19 2.42 3.36
CA LYS A 69 17.51 3.72 3.21
C LYS A 69 16.29 3.57 2.31
N ALA A 70 15.13 4.06 2.79
CA ALA A 70 13.86 3.97 2.08
C ALA A 70 13.94 4.57 0.67
N ALA A 71 13.03 4.13 -0.20
CA ALA A 71 12.86 4.75 -1.51
C ALA A 71 12.54 6.25 -1.38
N ASP A 72 12.78 7.01 -2.45
CA ASP A 72 12.41 8.42 -2.52
C ASP A 72 10.88 8.54 -2.41
N LEU A 73 10.39 9.02 -1.26
CA LEU A 73 8.96 9.13 -0.99
C LEU A 73 8.26 10.09 -1.97
N SER A 74 8.98 11.02 -2.61
CA SER A 74 8.39 11.89 -3.63
C SER A 74 8.10 11.17 -4.96
N LYS A 75 8.64 9.95 -5.15
CA LYS A 75 8.56 9.18 -6.39
C LYS A 75 7.93 7.79 -6.15
N PRO A 76 6.63 7.72 -5.79
CA PRO A 76 5.92 6.44 -5.76
C PRO A 76 5.92 5.79 -7.14
N ILE A 77 5.93 4.45 -7.17
CA ILE A 77 5.67 3.71 -8.40
C ILE A 77 4.24 4.03 -8.84
N ASP A 78 3.28 3.94 -7.91
CA ASP A 78 1.91 4.40 -8.13
C ASP A 78 1.36 5.13 -6.90
N LYS A 79 0.51 6.13 -7.16
CA LYS A 79 -0.24 6.86 -6.14
C LYS A 79 -1.66 7.06 -6.64
N ARG A 80 -2.63 6.62 -5.84
CA ARG A 80 -4.06 6.81 -6.13
C ARG A 80 -4.74 7.65 -5.06
N ILE A 81 -5.72 8.44 -5.49
CA ILE A 81 -6.58 9.24 -4.61
C ILE A 81 -8.03 8.87 -4.93
N TYR A 82 -8.73 8.34 -3.93
CA TYR A 82 -10.11 7.90 -4.08
C TYR A 82 -11.08 9.01 -3.65
N LYS A 83 -12.03 9.34 -4.53
CA LYS A 83 -13.14 10.25 -4.24
C LYS A 83 -14.36 9.43 -3.81
N GLY A 84 -15.10 9.90 -2.82
CA GLY A 84 -16.36 9.27 -2.38
C GLY A 84 -16.23 8.03 -1.49
N THR A 85 -15.13 7.27 -1.59
CA THR A 85 -14.89 6.09 -0.75
C THR A 85 -13.43 6.02 -0.28
N GLN A 86 -13.17 5.26 0.79
CA GLN A 86 -11.85 5.14 1.39
C GLN A 86 -11.41 3.67 1.41
N PRO A 87 -10.15 3.35 1.04
CA PRO A 87 -9.59 2.02 1.22
C PRO A 87 -9.68 1.56 2.68
N THR A 88 -9.99 0.29 2.90
CA THR A 88 -10.08 -0.36 4.22
C THR A 88 -9.08 -1.49 4.39
N CYS A 89 -8.78 -2.20 3.30
CA CYS A 89 -7.81 -3.29 3.21
C CYS A 89 -7.33 -3.46 1.77
N HIS A 90 -6.26 -4.23 1.59
CA HIS A 90 -5.75 -4.58 0.27
C HIS A 90 -4.86 -5.81 0.35
N ASP A 91 -4.78 -6.59 -0.74
CA ASP A 91 -3.95 -7.79 -0.80
C ASP A 91 -3.42 -8.07 -2.21
N PHE A 92 -2.21 -8.64 -2.28
CA PHE A 92 -1.54 -8.93 -3.53
C PHE A 92 -1.76 -10.38 -3.96
N ASN A 93 -1.87 -10.61 -5.27
CA ASN A 93 -1.69 -11.94 -5.81
C ASN A 93 -0.19 -12.27 -5.89
N HIS A 94 0.29 -13.04 -4.93
CA HIS A 94 1.70 -13.47 -4.86
C HIS A 94 2.08 -14.48 -5.97
N LEU A 95 1.12 -15.24 -6.50
CA LEU A 95 1.39 -16.31 -7.46
C LEU A 95 1.74 -15.76 -8.85
N THR A 96 1.15 -14.64 -9.24
CA THR A 96 1.30 -14.05 -10.58
C THR A 96 2.14 -12.78 -10.58
N ALA A 97 2.82 -12.45 -9.48
CA ALA A 97 3.61 -11.24 -9.35
C ALA A 97 4.91 -11.33 -10.17
N THR A 98 5.13 -10.36 -11.07
CA THR A 98 6.36 -10.20 -11.86
C THR A 98 6.83 -8.76 -11.85
N ALA A 99 8.07 -8.51 -12.28
CA ALA A 99 8.65 -7.17 -12.32
C ALA A 99 7.84 -6.19 -13.20
N GLU A 100 7.10 -6.72 -14.17
CA GLU A 100 6.29 -5.99 -15.13
C GLU A 100 4.82 -5.88 -14.74
N SER A 101 4.31 -6.70 -13.83
CA SER A 101 2.88 -6.76 -13.51
C SER A 101 2.63 -7.32 -12.11
N VAL A 102 1.70 -6.71 -11.38
CA VAL A 102 1.23 -7.27 -10.12
C VAL A 102 -0.24 -6.96 -9.92
N SER A 103 -1.02 -7.98 -9.54
CA SER A 103 -2.43 -7.80 -9.21
C SER A 103 -2.60 -7.44 -7.74
N LEU A 104 -3.29 -6.34 -7.48
CA LEU A 104 -3.62 -5.84 -6.14
C LEU A 104 -5.14 -5.65 -6.03
N LEU A 105 -5.76 -6.31 -5.07
CA LEU A 105 -7.14 -6.05 -4.68
C LEU A 105 -7.16 -4.96 -3.60
N VAL A 106 -8.09 -4.02 -3.71
CA VAL A 106 -8.32 -2.94 -2.75
C VAL A 106 -9.79 -2.97 -2.32
N GLY A 107 -10.04 -3.21 -1.04
CA GLY A 107 -11.38 -3.14 -0.45
C GLY A 107 -11.69 -1.72 0.04
N PHE A 108 -12.96 -1.33 -0.04
CA PHE A 108 -13.43 0.01 0.29
C PHE A 108 -14.51 0.04 1.37
N SER A 109 -14.68 1.19 2.01
CA SER A 109 -15.65 1.40 3.10
C SER A 109 -17.11 1.22 2.69
N ALA A 110 -17.44 1.42 1.41
CA ALA A 110 -18.78 1.21 0.88
C ALA A 110 -18.97 -0.19 0.25
N GLY A 111 -18.07 -1.14 0.53
CA GLY A 111 -18.21 -2.53 0.13
C GLY A 111 -17.74 -2.87 -1.28
N GLN A 112 -17.28 -1.89 -2.06
CA GLN A 112 -16.65 -2.16 -3.36
C GLN A 112 -15.29 -2.84 -3.16
N VAL A 113 -14.87 -3.57 -4.19
CA VAL A 113 -13.51 -4.09 -4.33
C VAL A 113 -12.98 -3.67 -5.70
N GLN A 114 -11.76 -3.15 -5.76
CA GLN A 114 -11.10 -2.80 -7.02
C GLN A 114 -9.87 -3.69 -7.23
N LEU A 115 -9.77 -4.32 -8.40
CA LEU A 115 -8.54 -4.93 -8.88
C LEU A 115 -7.75 -3.90 -9.69
N ILE A 116 -6.50 -3.69 -9.30
CA ILE A 116 -5.58 -2.76 -9.96
C ILE A 116 -4.23 -3.44 -10.25
N ASP A 117 -3.53 -2.95 -11.27
CA ASP A 117 -2.10 -3.20 -11.46
C ASP A 117 -1.34 -1.89 -11.25
N PRO A 118 -0.63 -1.71 -10.12
CA PRO A 118 0.10 -0.48 -9.83
C PRO A 118 1.43 -0.36 -10.60
N ILE A 119 1.92 -1.43 -11.25
CA ILE A 119 3.12 -1.37 -12.10
C ILE A 119 2.72 -0.89 -13.50
N LYS A 120 1.78 -1.58 -14.16
CA LYS A 120 1.31 -1.22 -15.50
C LYS A 120 0.38 -0.03 -15.53
N LYS A 121 -0.42 0.16 -14.47
CA LYS A 121 -1.44 1.21 -14.33
C LYS A 121 -2.59 1.19 -15.35
N GLU A 122 -2.71 0.11 -16.12
CA GLU A 122 -3.74 -0.06 -17.14
C GLU A 122 -4.96 -0.85 -16.61
N THR A 123 -4.78 -1.67 -15.57
CA THR A 123 -5.86 -2.47 -14.99
C THR A 123 -6.58 -1.69 -13.89
N SER A 124 -7.90 -1.59 -14.02
CA SER A 124 -8.81 -1.04 -13.01
C SER A 124 -10.20 -1.66 -13.16
N LYS A 125 -10.41 -2.84 -12.57
CA LYS A 125 -11.71 -3.53 -12.57
C LYS A 125 -12.39 -3.32 -11.23
N LEU A 126 -13.61 -2.80 -11.23
CA LEU A 126 -14.42 -2.62 -10.03
C LEU A 126 -15.39 -3.81 -9.88
N PHE A 127 -15.59 -4.24 -8.65
CA PHE A 127 -16.54 -5.26 -8.25
C PHE A 127 -17.48 -4.68 -7.20
N ASN A 128 -18.74 -5.14 -7.21
CA ASN A 128 -19.77 -4.70 -6.28
C ASN A 128 -20.09 -3.19 -6.36
N GLU A 129 -20.08 -2.63 -7.57
CA GLU A 129 -20.32 -1.20 -7.81
C GLU A 129 -21.74 -0.78 -7.44
N GLU A 130 -22.70 -1.66 -7.66
CA GLU A 130 -24.14 -1.43 -7.48
C GLU A 130 -24.64 -1.40 -6.02
N VAL A 131 -23.79 -1.71 -5.02
CA VAL A 131 -24.14 -1.57 -3.60
C VAL A 131 -23.85 -0.15 -3.10
N SER A 132 -24.39 0.85 -3.79
CA SER A 132 -24.75 2.09 -3.12
C SER A 132 -26.05 1.79 -2.37
N LEU A 133 -25.98 1.59 -1.05
CA LEU A 133 -27.15 1.45 -0.19
C LEU A 133 -28.08 2.65 -0.38
N SER A 134 -29.07 2.50 -1.26
CA SER A 134 -30.25 3.35 -1.31
C SER A 134 -31.10 2.99 -0.10
N PHE A 135 -30.80 3.60 1.06
CA PHE A 135 -31.78 3.67 2.13
C PHE A 135 -32.83 4.68 1.68
N ALA A 136 -33.90 4.17 1.08
CA ALA A 136 -35.18 4.85 1.00
C ALA A 136 -35.89 4.76 2.36
#